data_AF-A0A1I4BL53-F1
#
_entry.id   AF-A0A1I4BL53-F1
#
_cell.length_a   1.000
_cell.length_b   1.000
_cell.length_c   1.000
_cell.angle_alpha   90.00
_cell.angle_beta   90.00
_cell.angle_gamma   90.00
#
_symmetry.space_group_name_H-M   'P 1'
#
loop_
_entity.id
_entity.type
_entity.pdbx_description
1 polymer ?
#
loop_
_entity_poly.entity_id
_entity_poly.type
_entity_poly.pdbx_seq_one_letter_code
_entity_poly.pdbx_strand_id
1 'polypeptide(L)'
;MTVLRALLLAGGLIGAGSSYLGWALTSEGGYEAGGRALKAQVGFLTMPHAERQSLRKLALMKAAGDCEWEIDEAFWSRIYHLYVGEERGVRAAVYDTLLDEQERYFRADSDQSRCRAAWARFGAEGADIRGILRSARGGTPPPPTGTVLNASAAGPDPDER
;
A
#
# COMPACT_ATOMS: atom_id res chain seq x y z
N MET A 1 45.37 5.11 28.68
CA MET A 1 45.08 3.95 27.79
C MET A 1 43.59 3.64 27.59
N THR A 2 42.68 4.22 28.37
CA THR A 2 41.23 3.95 28.29
C THR A 2 40.53 4.69 27.14
N VAL A 3 40.89 5.95 26.88
CA VAL A 3 40.24 6.79 25.84
C VAL A 3 40.53 6.29 24.42
N LEU A 4 41.75 5.83 24.14
CA LEU A 4 42.13 5.30 22.83
C LEU A 4 41.40 3.99 22.50
N ARG A 5 41.22 3.12 23.50
CA ARG A 5 40.43 1.88 23.37
C ARG A 5 38.94 2.19 23.18
N ALA A 6 38.41 3.18 23.88
CA ALA A 6 37.03 3.64 23.70
C ALA A 6 36.80 4.21 22.29
N LEU A 7 37.74 5.01 21.77
CA LEU A 7 37.68 5.54 20.40
C LEU A 7 37.77 4.45 19.33
N LEU A 8 38.63 3.43 19.53
CA LEU A 8 38.72 2.30 18.61
C LEU A 8 37.46 1.43 18.62
N LEU A 9 36.87 1.20 19.80
CA LEU A 9 35.59 0.48 19.93
C LEU A 9 34.43 1.26 19.29
N ALA A 10 34.37 2.58 19.52
CA ALA A 10 33.38 3.44 18.90
C ALA A 10 33.54 3.48 17.37
N GLY A 11 34.76 3.63 16.87
CA GLY A 11 35.06 3.57 15.43
C GLY A 11 34.71 2.22 14.81
N GLY A 12 35.00 1.11 15.50
CA GLY A 12 34.62 -0.24 15.07
C GLY A 12 33.11 -0.46 15.01
N LEU A 13 32.37 0.05 15.99
CA LEU A 13 30.89 0.00 16.01
C LEU A 13 30.28 0.82 14.87
N ILE A 14 30.82 2.01 14.59
CA ILE A 14 30.36 2.85 13.48
C ILE A 14 30.68 2.17 12.13
N GLY A 15 31.86 1.57 11.98
CA GLY A 15 32.25 0.85 10.77
C GLY A 15 31.40 -0.38 10.49
N ALA A 16 31.12 -1.19 11.53
CA ALA A 16 30.23 -2.34 11.43
C ALA A 16 28.77 -1.93 11.12
N GLY A 17 28.29 -0.84 11.76
CA GLY A 17 26.95 -0.32 11.50
C GLY A 17 26.76 0.23 10.08
N SER A 18 27.77 0.92 9.55
CA SER A 18 27.74 1.49 8.19
C SER A 18 27.84 0.42 7.11
N SER A 19 28.64 -0.63 7.32
CA SER A 19 28.68 -1.79 6.43
C SER A 19 27.38 -2.59 6.46
N TYR A 20 26.75 -2.76 7.63
CA TYR A 20 25.40 -3.35 7.73
C TYR A 20 24.34 -2.52 7.01
N LEU A 21 24.34 -1.19 7.19
CA LEU A 21 23.41 -0.29 6.48
C LEU A 21 23.62 -0.36 4.97
N GLY A 22 24.87 -0.35 4.51
CA GLY A 22 25.21 -0.51 3.10
C GLY A 22 24.66 -1.84 2.55
N TRP A 23 24.91 -2.94 3.25
CA TRP A 23 24.38 -4.26 2.88
C TRP A 23 22.85 -4.31 2.89
N ALA A 24 22.20 -3.73 3.91
CA ALA A 24 20.75 -3.69 4.07
C ALA A 24 20.03 -2.86 2.99
N LEU A 25 20.71 -1.86 2.42
CA LEU A 25 20.14 -0.97 1.40
C LEU A 25 20.43 -1.43 -0.04
N THR A 26 21.49 -2.19 -0.25
CA THR A 26 21.98 -2.54 -1.61
C THR A 26 21.76 -4.00 -2.00
N SER A 27 21.64 -4.92 -1.03
CA SER A 27 21.40 -6.33 -1.31
C SER A 27 19.95 -6.73 -1.10
N GLU A 28 19.50 -7.75 -1.82
CA GLU A 28 18.15 -8.30 -1.69
C GLU A 28 17.92 -8.93 -0.31
N GLY A 29 18.82 -9.81 0.13
CA GLY A 29 18.75 -10.41 1.46
C GLY A 29 18.86 -9.39 2.59
N GLY A 30 19.62 -8.30 2.42
CA GLY A 30 19.68 -7.23 3.40
C GLY A 30 18.43 -6.36 3.45
N TYR A 31 17.78 -6.15 2.30
CA TYR A 31 16.51 -5.44 2.23
C TYR A 31 15.41 -6.22 2.97
N GLU A 32 15.35 -7.54 2.76
CA GLU A 32 14.40 -8.42 3.43
C GLU A 32 14.70 -8.58 4.93
N ALA A 33 15.96 -8.71 5.33
CA ALA A 33 16.36 -8.92 6.72
C ALA A 33 16.13 -7.71 7.64
N GLY A 34 16.01 -6.49 7.09
CA GLY A 34 15.77 -5.30 7.91
C GLY A 34 15.83 -3.96 7.17
N GLY A 35 16.39 -3.91 5.95
CA GLY A 35 16.42 -2.70 5.14
C GLY A 35 15.03 -2.14 4.84
N ARG A 36 14.01 -3.00 4.67
CA ARG A 36 12.61 -2.58 4.50
C ARG A 36 12.08 -1.84 5.72
N ALA A 37 12.26 -2.40 6.92
CA ALA A 37 11.80 -1.77 8.16
C ALA A 37 12.47 -0.41 8.40
N LEU A 38 13.79 -0.32 8.13
CA LEU A 38 14.52 0.94 8.21
C LEU A 38 14.00 1.98 7.21
N LYS A 39 13.78 1.59 5.94
CA LYS A 39 13.18 2.49 4.93
C LYS A 39 11.77 2.93 5.32
N ALA A 40 10.96 2.04 5.88
CA ALA A 40 9.63 2.37 6.36
C ALA A 40 9.68 3.39 7.50
N GLN A 41 10.55 3.20 8.51
CA GLN A 41 10.73 4.15 9.61
C GLN A 41 11.16 5.53 9.11
N VAL A 42 12.15 5.58 8.21
CA VAL A 42 12.57 6.84 7.58
C VAL A 42 11.40 7.46 6.83
N GLY A 43 10.66 6.68 6.05
CA GLY A 43 9.48 7.14 5.32
C GLY A 43 8.38 7.70 6.22
N PHE A 44 8.11 7.07 7.36
CA PHE A 44 7.14 7.58 8.34
C PHE A 44 7.56 8.94 8.90
N LEU A 45 8.85 9.20 9.06
CA LEU A 45 9.37 10.47 9.56
C LEU A 45 9.39 11.58 8.49
N THR A 46 9.71 11.23 7.23
CA THR A 46 9.94 12.22 6.17
C THR A 46 8.71 12.51 5.32
N MET A 47 7.75 11.58 5.24
CA MET A 47 6.59 11.70 4.37
C MET A 47 5.53 12.67 4.92
N PRO A 48 4.81 13.43 4.06
CA PRO A 48 3.67 14.24 4.47
C PRO A 48 2.52 13.39 5.06
N HIS A 49 1.74 13.97 5.98
CA HIS A 49 0.60 13.27 6.59
C HIS A 49 -0.45 12.82 5.57
N ALA A 50 -0.76 13.66 4.57
CA ALA A 50 -1.74 13.34 3.53
C ALA A 50 -1.33 12.11 2.70
N GLU A 51 -0.03 11.99 2.39
CA GLU A 51 0.51 10.85 1.65
C GLU A 51 0.50 9.56 2.48
N ARG A 52 0.84 9.64 3.78
CA ARG A 52 0.67 8.48 4.68
C ARG A 52 -0.80 8.05 4.78
N GLN A 53 -1.72 9.01 4.83
CA GLN A 53 -3.14 8.72 4.92
C GLN A 53 -3.68 8.07 3.63
N SER A 54 -3.21 8.49 2.46
CA SER A 54 -3.58 7.85 1.19
C SER A 54 -3.04 6.41 1.11
N LEU A 55 -1.77 6.18 1.47
CA LEU A 55 -1.20 4.84 1.54
C LEU A 55 -1.93 3.94 2.55
N ARG A 56 -2.31 4.48 3.70
CA ARG A 56 -3.08 3.74 4.70
C ARG A 56 -4.46 3.34 4.19
N LYS A 57 -5.13 4.22 3.45
CA LYS A 57 -6.42 3.90 2.81
C LYS A 57 -6.25 2.82 1.74
N LEU A 58 -5.18 2.88 0.95
CA LEU A 58 -4.86 1.87 -0.06
C LEU A 58 -4.57 0.51 0.57
N ALA A 59 -3.75 0.48 1.62
CA ALA A 59 -3.44 -0.74 2.38
C ALA A 59 -4.70 -1.34 3.03
N LEU A 60 -5.57 -0.48 3.59
CA LEU A 60 -6.87 -0.90 4.12
C LEU A 60 -7.75 -1.54 3.05
N MET A 61 -7.79 -0.95 1.85
CA MET A 61 -8.55 -1.48 0.72
C MET A 61 -8.03 -2.85 0.28
N LYS A 62 -6.70 -3.00 0.11
CA LYS A 62 -6.08 -4.30 -0.26
C LYS A 62 -6.38 -5.37 0.78
N ALA A 63 -6.10 -5.10 2.05
CA ALA A 63 -6.29 -6.06 3.13
C ALA A 63 -7.77 -6.43 3.35
N ALA A 64 -8.70 -5.48 3.19
CA ALA A 64 -10.12 -5.77 3.29
C ALA A 64 -10.63 -6.55 2.06
N GLY A 65 -10.11 -6.24 0.87
CA GLY A 65 -10.42 -7.00 -0.34
C GLY A 65 -9.95 -8.46 -0.23
N ASP A 66 -8.68 -8.69 0.11
CA ASP A 66 -8.10 -10.04 0.22
C ASP A 66 -8.74 -10.90 1.32
N CYS A 67 -9.41 -10.30 2.29
CA CYS A 67 -10.03 -11.04 3.40
C CYS A 67 -11.37 -11.70 3.02
N GLU A 68 -12.10 -11.18 2.02
CA GLU A 68 -13.41 -11.73 1.61
C GLU A 68 -13.55 -11.95 0.08
N TRP A 69 -12.75 -11.25 -0.72
CA TRP A 69 -12.84 -11.21 -2.18
C TRP A 69 -11.55 -11.70 -2.83
N GLU A 70 -11.65 -12.12 -4.09
CA GLU A 70 -10.47 -12.37 -4.90
C GLU A 70 -10.12 -11.10 -5.67
N ILE A 71 -8.92 -10.58 -5.45
CA ILE A 71 -8.43 -9.39 -6.15
C ILE A 71 -7.76 -9.80 -7.46
N ASP A 72 -8.08 -9.11 -8.55
CA ASP A 72 -7.31 -9.22 -9.80
C ASP A 72 -5.92 -8.62 -9.58
N GLU A 73 -4.93 -9.48 -9.38
CA GLU A 73 -3.53 -9.07 -9.13
C GLU A 73 -2.91 -8.28 -10.29
N ALA A 74 -3.33 -8.51 -11.54
CA ALA A 74 -2.84 -7.73 -12.68
C ALA A 74 -3.41 -6.30 -12.63
N PHE A 75 -4.67 -6.16 -12.23
CA PHE A 75 -5.24 -4.83 -11.98
C PHE A 75 -4.57 -4.17 -10.78
N TRP A 76 -4.42 -4.91 -9.67
CA TRP A 76 -3.83 -4.42 -8.44
C TRP A 76 -2.39 -3.93 -8.65
N SER A 77 -1.58 -4.66 -9.40
CA SER A 77 -0.22 -4.26 -9.77
C SER A 77 -0.19 -2.88 -10.46
N ARG A 78 -1.17 -2.55 -11.30
CA ARG A 78 -1.27 -1.21 -11.92
C ARG A 78 -1.59 -0.12 -10.90
N ILE A 79 -2.52 -0.37 -9.97
CA ILE A 79 -2.80 0.55 -8.86
C ILE A 79 -1.54 0.73 -8.01
N TYR A 80 -0.88 -0.36 -7.67
CA TYR A 80 0.34 -0.36 -6.87
C TYR A 80 1.40 0.53 -7.52
N HIS A 81 1.70 0.33 -8.81
CA HIS A 81 2.66 1.18 -9.52
C HIS A 81 2.23 2.66 -9.59
N LEU A 82 0.94 2.94 -9.71
CA LEU A 82 0.44 4.33 -9.77
C LEU A 82 0.55 5.06 -8.43
N TYR A 83 0.19 4.40 -7.33
CA TYR A 83 0.08 5.04 -6.02
C TYR A 83 1.29 4.81 -5.11
N VAL A 84 1.93 3.65 -5.21
CA VAL A 84 3.08 3.24 -4.40
C VAL A 84 4.39 3.45 -5.16
N GLY A 85 4.42 3.11 -6.45
CA GLY A 85 5.58 3.33 -7.32
C GLY A 85 6.56 2.16 -7.32
N GLU A 86 7.84 2.47 -7.14
CA GLU A 86 8.95 1.51 -7.15
C GLU A 86 8.91 0.58 -5.92
N GLU A 87 8.98 -0.74 -6.15
CA GLU A 87 8.88 -1.78 -5.10
C GLU A 87 9.94 -1.64 -4.00
N ARG A 88 11.12 -1.13 -4.33
CA ARG A 88 12.21 -0.90 -3.35
C ARG A 88 12.28 0.55 -2.86
N GLY A 89 11.28 1.35 -3.19
CA GLY A 89 11.15 2.74 -2.76
C GLY A 89 10.80 2.88 -1.28
N VAL A 90 10.97 4.09 -0.75
CA VAL A 90 10.54 4.43 0.62
C VAL A 90 9.03 4.28 0.76
N ARG A 91 8.27 4.71 -0.27
CA ARG A 91 6.81 4.62 -0.30
C ARG A 91 6.32 3.17 -0.25
N ALA A 92 6.95 2.26 -1.00
CA ALA A 92 6.68 0.83 -0.95
C ALA A 92 6.94 0.24 0.43
N ALA A 93 8.08 0.55 1.06
CA ALA A 93 8.36 0.06 2.41
C ALA A 93 7.33 0.53 3.46
N VAL A 94 6.88 1.79 3.36
CA VAL A 94 5.81 2.33 4.22
C VAL A 94 4.48 1.63 3.93
N TYR A 95 4.12 1.47 2.66
CA TYR A 95 2.90 0.78 2.24
C TYR A 95 2.87 -0.67 2.76
N ASP A 96 3.94 -1.44 2.58
CA ASP A 96 4.04 -2.83 3.04
C ASP A 96 3.85 -2.94 4.55
N THR A 97 4.43 -2.00 5.31
CA THR A 97 4.28 -1.95 6.77
C THR A 97 2.82 -1.69 7.16
N LEU A 98 2.16 -0.73 6.48
CA LEU A 98 0.75 -0.43 6.71
C LEU A 98 -0.15 -1.60 6.32
N LEU A 99 0.17 -2.29 5.22
CA LEU A 99 -0.57 -3.45 4.73
C LEU A 99 -0.51 -4.59 5.75
N ASP A 100 0.68 -4.95 6.21
CA ASP A 100 0.86 -5.98 7.24
C ASP A 100 0.11 -5.66 8.53
N GLU A 101 0.09 -4.38 8.96
CA GLU A 101 -0.72 -3.95 10.09
C GLU A 101 -2.23 -4.14 9.87
N GLN A 102 -2.75 -3.80 8.67
CA GLN A 102 -4.17 -3.99 8.36
C GLN A 102 -4.53 -5.48 8.25
N GLU A 103 -3.69 -6.28 7.61
CA GLU A 103 -3.90 -7.72 7.49
C GLU A 103 -3.91 -8.38 8.88
N ARG A 104 -2.96 -8.04 9.76
CA ARG A 104 -2.98 -8.54 11.15
C ARG A 104 -4.24 -8.11 11.90
N TYR A 105 -4.68 -6.87 11.70
CA TYR A 105 -5.91 -6.36 12.32
C TYR A 105 -7.16 -7.14 11.88
N PHE A 106 -7.26 -7.52 10.61
CA PHE A 106 -8.36 -8.32 10.08
C PHE A 106 -8.24 -9.81 10.39
N ARG A 107 -7.04 -10.40 10.35
CA ARG A 107 -6.82 -11.81 10.73
C ARG A 107 -7.13 -12.08 12.20
N ALA A 108 -7.00 -11.07 13.07
CA ALA A 108 -7.40 -11.16 14.48
C ALA A 108 -8.93 -11.18 14.67
N ASP A 109 -9.72 -10.98 13.61
CA ASP A 109 -11.17 -10.91 13.64
C ASP A 109 -11.81 -12.22 13.16
N SER A 110 -12.22 -13.06 14.11
CA SER A 110 -12.67 -14.43 13.81
C SER A 110 -13.98 -14.51 13.01
N ASP A 111 -14.82 -13.48 13.06
CA ASP A 111 -16.13 -13.44 12.40
C ASP A 111 -16.16 -12.57 11.13
N GLN A 112 -14.99 -12.07 10.72
CA GLN A 112 -14.80 -11.21 9.55
C GLN A 112 -15.72 -9.96 9.54
N SER A 113 -16.22 -9.55 10.71
CA SER A 113 -17.10 -8.39 10.86
C SER A 113 -16.37 -7.09 10.54
N ARG A 114 -15.12 -6.95 10.98
CA ARG A 114 -14.26 -5.79 10.72
C ARG A 114 -13.91 -5.67 9.24
N CYS A 115 -13.64 -6.79 8.59
CA CYS A 115 -13.39 -6.82 7.15
C CYS A 115 -14.61 -6.30 6.40
N ARG A 116 -15.78 -6.91 6.61
CA ARG A 116 -17.04 -6.50 5.98
C ARG A 116 -17.39 -5.04 6.25
N ALA A 117 -17.20 -4.58 7.50
CA ALA A 117 -17.43 -3.19 7.86
C ALA A 117 -16.44 -2.22 7.19
N ALA A 118 -15.17 -2.60 7.07
CA ALA A 118 -14.19 -1.81 6.34
C ALA A 118 -14.51 -1.77 4.85
N TRP A 119 -14.88 -2.91 4.27
CA TRP A 119 -15.24 -3.05 2.86
C TRP A 119 -16.48 -2.25 2.49
N ALA A 120 -17.53 -2.32 3.31
CA ALA A 120 -18.77 -1.57 3.11
C ALA A 120 -18.55 -0.04 3.02
N ARG A 121 -17.48 0.49 3.62
CA ARG A 121 -17.12 1.92 3.50
C ARG A 121 -16.63 2.30 2.12
N PHE A 122 -16.14 1.33 1.34
CA PHE A 122 -15.73 1.55 -0.04
C PHE A 122 -16.90 1.44 -1.03
N GLY A 123 -18.06 0.91 -0.61
CA GLY A 123 -19.30 0.82 -1.40
C GLY A 123 -19.89 -0.60 -1.44
N ALA A 124 -21.09 -0.76 -2.02
CA ALA A 124 -21.76 -2.07 -2.12
C ALA A 124 -20.99 -3.08 -3.00
N GLU A 125 -20.17 -2.58 -3.93
CA GLU A 125 -19.22 -3.37 -4.74
C GLU A 125 -17.76 -3.21 -4.28
N GLY A 126 -17.53 -2.45 -3.20
CA GLY A 126 -16.19 -2.21 -2.66
C GLY A 126 -15.28 -1.42 -3.57
N ALA A 127 -15.39 -0.09 -3.49
CA ALA A 127 -14.87 0.87 -4.44
C ALA A 127 -15.49 0.60 -5.82
N ASP A 128 -16.23 1.57 -6.35
CA ASP A 128 -16.87 1.54 -7.67
C ASP A 128 -15.84 1.56 -8.82
N ILE A 129 -14.81 0.70 -8.73
CA ILE A 129 -13.76 0.50 -9.70
C ILE A 129 -14.02 -0.85 -10.34
N ARG A 130 -14.77 -0.82 -11.45
CA ARG A 130 -15.14 -2.01 -12.21
C ARG A 130 -13.90 -2.88 -12.49
N GLY A 131 -13.99 -4.15 -12.13
CA GLY A 131 -13.01 -5.18 -12.50
C GLY A 131 -11.84 -5.39 -11.53
N ILE A 132 -11.78 -4.71 -10.38
CA ILE A 132 -10.73 -5.00 -9.37
C ILE A 132 -11.04 -6.30 -8.62
N LEU A 133 -12.31 -6.54 -8.31
CA LEU A 133 -12.72 -7.58 -7.38
C LEU A 133 -13.63 -8.58 -8.05
N ARG A 134 -13.46 -9.84 -7.68
CA ARG A 134 -14.37 -10.92 -8.02
C ARG A 134 -14.82 -11.57 -6.72
N SER A 135 -16.12 -11.89 -6.62
CA SER A 135 -16.61 -12.64 -5.48
C SER A 135 -15.89 -13.99 -5.47
N ALA A 136 -15.16 -14.32 -4.40
CA ALA A 136 -14.57 -15.64 -4.22
C ALA A 136 -15.64 -16.76 -4.20
N ARG A 137 -16.90 -16.38 -4.01
CA ARG A 137 -18.07 -17.25 -3.89
C ARG A 137 -18.94 -17.30 -5.16
N GLY A 138 -18.35 -17.30 -6.36
CA GLY A 138 -19.01 -17.73 -7.61
C GLY A 138 -20.43 -17.22 -7.90
N GLY A 139 -20.83 -16.07 -7.36
CA GLY A 139 -22.17 -15.54 -7.48
C GLY A 139 -22.19 -14.51 -8.61
N THR A 140 -22.95 -14.78 -9.66
CA THR A 140 -23.18 -13.84 -10.75
C THR A 140 -23.56 -12.46 -10.18
N PRO A 141 -22.77 -11.40 -10.42
CA PRO A 141 -23.12 -10.08 -9.95
C PRO A 141 -24.44 -9.64 -10.62
N PRO A 142 -25.34 -8.96 -9.89
CA PRO A 142 -26.55 -8.40 -10.50
C PRO A 142 -26.15 -7.42 -11.62
N PRO A 143 -26.95 -7.31 -12.70
CA PRO A 143 -26.58 -6.50 -13.85
C PRO A 143 -26.36 -5.04 -13.44
N PRO A 144 -25.31 -4.36 -13.97
CA PRO A 144 -25.03 -2.99 -13.61
C PRO A 144 -26.17 -2.10 -14.09
N THR A 145 -26.91 -1.53 -13.15
CA THR A 145 -27.85 -0.45 -13.42
C THR A 145 -27.03 0.74 -13.94
N GLY A 146 -27.13 0.98 -15.24
CA GLY A 146 -26.25 1.90 -15.93
C GLY A 146 -26.44 3.36 -15.52
N THR A 147 -25.34 4.09 -15.52
CA THR A 147 -25.30 5.43 -16.11
C THR A 147 -23.94 5.62 -16.77
N VAL A 148 -23.93 5.72 -18.10
CA VAL A 148 -22.79 6.16 -18.88
C VAL A 148 -22.64 7.67 -18.63
N LEU A 149 -21.58 8.07 -17.93
CA LEU A 149 -21.15 9.48 -17.91
C LEU A 149 -20.57 9.79 -19.29
N ASN A 150 -21.44 10.31 -20.16
CA ASN A 150 -21.09 10.83 -21.47
C ASN A 150 -20.37 12.18 -21.27
N ALA A 151 -19.04 12.16 -21.15
CA ALA A 151 -18.23 13.36 -21.25
C ALA A 151 -18.03 13.69 -22.74
N SER A 152 -19.02 14.36 -23.34
CA SER A 152 -18.83 15.16 -24.54
C SER A 152 -19.25 16.58 -24.22
N ALA A 153 -18.24 17.42 -23.98
CA ALA A 153 -18.40 18.86 -23.96
C ALA A 153 -18.73 19.31 -25.39
N ALA A 154 -19.97 19.74 -25.61
CA ALA A 154 -20.33 20.62 -26.70
C ALA A 154 -21.12 21.77 -26.08
N GLY A 155 -20.45 22.92 -25.93
CA GLY A 155 -21.13 24.17 -25.63
C GLY A 155 -22.03 24.58 -26.82
N PRO A 156 -23.11 25.33 -26.58
CA PRO A 156 -24.00 25.76 -27.64
C PRO A 156 -23.29 26.78 -28.54
N ASP A 157 -23.21 26.48 -29.84
CA ASP A 157 -22.90 27.46 -30.89
C ASP A 157 -24.20 28.19 -31.26
N PRO A 158 -24.26 29.53 -31.13
CA PRO A 158 -25.39 30.32 -31.58
C PRO A 158 -25.14 30.78 -33.02
N ASP A 159 -25.94 30.32 -33.97
CA ASP A 159 -26.37 31.02 -35.20
C ASP A 159 -26.59 30.03 -36.35
N GLU A 160 -27.85 29.62 -36.56
CA GLU A 160 -28.37 29.34 -37.91
C GLU A 160 -29.84 29.78 -37.99
N ARG A 161 -30.04 31.00 -38.49
CA ARG A 161 -31.22 31.44 -39.25
C ARG A 161 -30.79 32.40 -40.34
#